data_AF-A0A8C1FT80-F1
#
_entry.id   AF-A0A8C1FT80-F1
#
_cell.length_a   1.000
_cell.length_b   1.000
_cell.length_c   1.000
_cell.angle_alpha   90.00
_cell.angle_beta   90.00
_cell.angle_gamma   90.00
#
_symmetry.space_group_name_H-M   'P 1'
#
loop_
_entity.id
_entity.type
_entity.pdbx_description
1 polymer ?
#
loop_
_entity_poly.entity_id
_entity_poly.type
_entity_poly.pdbx_seq_one_letter_code
_entity_poly.pdbx_strand_id
1 'polypeptide(L)'
;MTSNISIFLCLLLVSCGSTAVITGACEKDSQCGGGMCCAVSLWIRSLRMCIPMGQEGEDCHPMSHKVPFFGKRLHHTCPCLPNLACITIADGKSKCLPSFPFQDQYL
;
A
#
# COMPACT_ATOMS: atom_id res chain seq x y z
N MET A 1 19.30 -40.41 -10.27
CA MET A 1 19.76 -39.01 -10.32
C MET A 1 18.67 -38.01 -10.76
N THR A 2 17.48 -38.47 -11.16
CA THR A 2 16.37 -37.63 -11.68
C THR A 2 15.47 -37.01 -10.60
N SER A 3 15.42 -37.59 -9.38
CA SER A 3 14.54 -37.13 -8.29
C SER A 3 14.94 -35.76 -7.71
N ASN A 4 16.25 -35.52 -7.55
CA ASN A 4 16.75 -34.31 -6.89
C ASN A 4 16.54 -33.04 -7.73
N ILE A 5 16.57 -33.15 -9.06
CA ILE A 5 16.33 -32.02 -9.99
C ILE A 5 14.88 -31.56 -9.90
N SER A 6 13.93 -32.50 -9.82
CA SER A 6 12.51 -32.17 -9.69
C SER A 6 12.21 -31.47 -8.36
N ILE A 7 12.85 -31.91 -7.27
CA ILE A 7 12.68 -31.29 -5.95
C ILE A 7 13.25 -29.87 -5.94
N PHE A 8 14.45 -29.66 -6.50
CA PHE A 8 15.05 -28.34 -6.63
C PHE A 8 14.19 -27.39 -7.46
N LEU A 9 13.63 -27.87 -8.57
CA LEU A 9 12.74 -27.08 -9.41
C LEU A 9 11.46 -26.68 -8.67
N CYS A 10 10.85 -27.61 -7.91
CA CYS A 10 9.68 -27.30 -7.08
C CYS A 10 9.99 -26.25 -6.00
N LEU A 11 11.14 -26.34 -5.34
CA LEU A 11 11.56 -25.37 -4.32
C LEU A 11 11.79 -23.97 -4.91
N LEU A 12 12.41 -23.90 -6.10
CA LEU A 12 12.62 -22.63 -6.81
C LEU A 12 11.29 -21.99 -7.21
N LEU A 13 10.34 -22.77 -7.72
CA LEU A 13 9.00 -22.28 -8.09
C LEU A 13 8.21 -21.78 -6.87
N VAL A 14 8.30 -22.47 -5.73
CA VAL A 14 7.71 -22.01 -4.46
C VAL A 14 8.33 -20.71 -3.98
N SER A 15 9.65 -20.53 -4.12
CA SER A 15 10.34 -19.30 -3.71
C SER A 15 10.02 -18.08 -4.59
N CYS A 16 9.58 -18.31 -5.84
CA CYS A 16 9.20 -17.27 -6.78
C CYS A 16 7.69 -16.94 -6.74
N GLY A 17 6.89 -17.73 -5.99
CA GLY A 17 5.47 -17.49 -5.83
C GLY A 17 5.21 -16.26 -4.96
N SER A 18 4.56 -15.23 -5.54
CA SER A 18 3.93 -14.18 -4.73
C SER A 18 2.89 -14.83 -3.83
N THR A 19 3.14 -14.86 -2.53
CA THR A 19 2.20 -15.38 -1.54
C THR A 19 0.94 -14.52 -1.57
N ALA A 20 -0.12 -15.03 -2.18
CA ALA A 20 -1.44 -14.41 -2.13
C ALA A 20 -1.98 -14.59 -0.72
N VAL A 21 -2.10 -13.49 0.03
CA VAL A 21 -2.57 -13.52 1.41
C VAL A 21 -4.09 -13.69 1.41
N ILE A 22 -4.56 -14.89 1.79
CA ILE A 22 -5.99 -15.22 1.89
C ILE A 22 -6.66 -14.49 3.09
N THR A 23 -5.89 -14.13 4.11
CA THR A 23 -6.38 -13.53 5.38
C THR A 23 -6.20 -12.01 5.47
N GLY A 24 -5.72 -11.36 4.41
CA GLY A 24 -5.44 -9.92 4.39
C GLY A 24 -4.25 -9.44 5.25
N ALA A 25 -3.58 -10.30 6.02
CA ALA A 25 -2.39 -9.94 6.80
C ALA A 25 -1.08 -9.84 5.97
N CYS A 26 -0.26 -8.83 6.20
CA CYS A 26 0.93 -8.57 5.36
C CYS A 26 2.14 -8.07 6.15
N GLU A 27 3.32 -8.12 5.54
CA GLU A 27 4.52 -7.41 6.02
C GLU A 27 5.01 -6.33 5.06
N LYS A 28 4.80 -6.53 3.75
CA LYS A 28 5.21 -5.63 2.68
C LYS A 28 4.07 -5.38 1.70
N ASP A 29 4.10 -4.22 1.04
CA ASP A 29 3.11 -3.85 0.01
C ASP A 29 3.06 -4.86 -1.14
N SER A 30 4.18 -5.53 -1.46
CA SER A 30 4.26 -6.52 -2.54
C SER A 30 3.42 -7.78 -2.33
N GLN A 31 2.93 -8.00 -1.11
CA GLN A 31 2.02 -9.11 -0.79
C GLN A 31 0.55 -8.74 -0.99
N CYS A 32 0.26 -7.44 -1.17
CA CYS A 32 -1.07 -6.90 -1.36
C CYS A 32 -1.39 -6.74 -2.85
N GLY A 33 -2.69 -6.71 -3.17
CA GLY A 33 -3.17 -6.46 -4.53
C GLY A 33 -2.92 -5.03 -5.01
N GLY A 34 -3.13 -4.79 -6.30
CA GLY A 34 -3.09 -3.44 -6.87
C GLY A 34 -4.10 -2.52 -6.18
N GLY A 35 -3.69 -1.27 -5.91
CA GLY A 35 -4.54 -0.30 -5.18
C GLY A 35 -4.62 -0.53 -3.67
N MET A 36 -3.75 -1.38 -3.10
CA MET A 36 -3.68 -1.64 -1.66
C MET A 36 -2.28 -1.36 -1.11
N CYS A 37 -2.19 -1.06 0.19
CA CYS A 37 -0.91 -0.98 0.90
C CYS A 37 -0.95 -1.80 2.20
N CYS A 38 0.23 -2.18 2.69
CA CYS A 38 0.36 -2.94 3.91
C CYS A 38 0.47 -2.02 5.13
N ALA A 39 -0.64 -1.69 5.77
CA ALA A 39 -0.68 -0.73 6.89
C ALA A 39 -0.85 -1.40 8.25
N VAL A 40 -0.46 -0.69 9.31
CA VAL A 40 -0.67 -1.14 10.70
C VAL A 40 -2.13 -0.98 11.10
N SER A 41 -2.70 -1.96 11.81
CA SER A 41 -4.07 -1.87 12.33
C SER A 41 -4.21 -0.75 13.38
N LEU A 42 -5.35 -0.05 13.37
CA LEU A 42 -5.68 1.00 14.33
C LEU A 42 -5.71 0.49 15.79
N TRP A 43 -6.11 -0.77 15.98
CA TRP A 43 -6.37 -1.34 17.31
C TRP A 43 -5.22 -2.18 17.84
N ILE A 44 -4.43 -2.80 16.94
CA ILE A 44 -3.41 -3.78 17.29
C ILE A 44 -2.12 -3.47 16.54
N ARG A 45 -1.15 -2.86 17.24
CA ARG A 45 0.12 -2.41 16.64
C ARG A 45 0.97 -3.53 16.04
N SER A 46 0.83 -4.76 16.55
CA SER A 46 1.54 -5.94 16.04
C SER A 46 0.92 -6.51 14.77
N LEU A 47 -0.28 -6.09 14.38
CA LEU A 47 -1.02 -6.61 13.25
C LEU A 47 -0.97 -5.62 12.07
N ARG A 48 -0.63 -6.13 10.90
CA ARG A 48 -0.62 -5.40 9.64
C ARG A 48 -1.51 -6.08 8.63
N MET A 49 -2.23 -5.30 7.86
CA MET A 49 -3.14 -5.80 6.83
C MET A 49 -3.03 -5.01 5.54
N CYS A 50 -3.35 -5.67 4.44
CA CYS A 50 -3.63 -5.03 3.17
C CYS A 50 -4.91 -4.23 3.33
N ILE A 51 -4.80 -2.90 3.24
CA ILE A 51 -5.94 -1.99 3.22
C ILE A 51 -5.92 -1.21 1.90
N PRO A 52 -7.09 -0.77 1.40
CA PRO A 52 -7.16 0.01 0.17
C PRO A 52 -6.44 1.36 0.30
N MET A 53 -5.96 1.87 -0.82
CA MET A 53 -5.45 3.24 -0.94
C MET A 53 -6.60 4.25 -0.77
N GLY A 54 -6.24 5.48 -0.37
CA GLY A 54 -7.21 6.54 -0.09
C GLY A 54 -7.99 6.97 -1.33
N GLN A 55 -9.32 7.03 -1.20
CA GLN A 55 -10.25 7.55 -2.19
C GLN A 55 -10.44 9.06 -2.05
N GLU A 56 -11.13 9.68 -3.01
CA GLU A 56 -11.39 11.11 -2.99
C GLU A 56 -12.16 11.53 -1.72
N GLY A 57 -11.68 12.57 -1.04
CA GLY A 57 -12.24 13.10 0.19
C GLY A 57 -11.79 12.40 1.49
N GLU A 58 -11.14 11.25 1.40
CA GLU A 58 -10.63 10.51 2.56
C GLU A 58 -9.41 11.19 3.17
N ASP A 59 -9.22 10.98 4.48
CA ASP A 59 -8.06 11.51 5.20
C ASP A 59 -6.80 10.77 4.75
N CYS A 60 -5.74 11.54 4.53
CA CYS A 60 -4.44 11.03 4.12
C CYS A 60 -3.34 11.67 4.95
N HIS A 61 -2.11 11.16 4.81
CA HIS A 61 -0.95 11.73 5.46
C HIS A 61 0.09 12.12 4.40
N PRO A 62 0.64 13.35 4.39
CA PRO A 62 1.53 13.81 3.32
C PRO A 62 2.86 13.05 3.28
N MET A 63 3.29 12.46 4.40
CA MET A 63 4.47 11.58 4.45
C MET A 63 4.19 10.11 4.06
N SER A 64 2.97 9.78 3.59
CA SER A 64 2.67 8.43 3.11
C SER A 64 3.43 8.12 1.81
N HIS A 65 4.40 7.21 1.88
CA HIS A 65 5.14 6.76 0.71
C HIS A 65 4.23 6.08 -0.33
N LYS A 66 4.58 6.24 -1.61
CA LYS A 66 3.91 5.59 -2.75
C LYS A 66 3.93 4.06 -2.63
N VAL A 67 2.94 3.40 -3.23
CA VAL A 67 2.86 1.93 -3.35
C VAL A 67 3.49 1.49 -4.67
N PRO A 68 4.28 0.39 -4.71
CA PRO A 68 4.70 -0.40 -3.57
C PRO A 68 5.84 0.27 -2.80
N PHE A 69 5.71 0.35 -1.48
CA PHE A 69 6.82 0.70 -0.60
C PHE A 69 7.63 -0.55 -0.26
N PHE A 70 8.92 -0.54 -0.56
CA PHE A 70 9.80 -1.69 -0.33
C PHE A 70 10.27 -1.83 1.14
N GLY A 71 10.01 -0.83 1.97
CA GLY A 71 10.23 -0.89 3.42
C GLY A 71 9.00 -1.40 4.19
N LYS A 72 9.08 -1.39 5.52
CA LYS A 72 7.93 -1.70 6.39
C LYS A 72 7.18 -0.41 6.74
N ARG A 73 5.88 -0.35 6.46
CA ARG A 73 5.04 0.77 6.92
C ARG A 73 4.84 0.68 8.42
N LEU A 74 4.97 1.84 9.08
CA LEU A 74 4.75 2.00 10.52
C LEU A 74 3.47 2.79 10.82
N HIS A 75 2.89 3.41 9.80
CA HIS A 75 1.66 4.19 9.90
C HIS A 75 0.44 3.34 9.54
N HIS A 76 -0.72 3.76 10.05
CA HIS A 76 -2.03 3.17 9.76
C HIS A 76 -2.65 3.74 8.47
N THR A 77 -1.97 4.66 7.79
CA THR A 77 -2.48 5.38 6.61
C THR A 77 -1.80 4.89 5.34
N CYS A 78 -2.61 4.58 4.31
CA CYS A 78 -2.13 4.37 2.95
C CYS A 78 -2.06 5.70 2.17
N PRO A 79 -1.26 5.78 1.09
CA PRO A 79 -1.33 6.90 0.15
C PRO A 79 -2.66 6.89 -0.61
N CYS A 80 -3.00 8.03 -1.21
CA CYS A 80 -4.15 8.17 -2.11
C CYS A 80 -3.97 7.35 -3.39
N LEU A 81 -5.07 7.03 -4.07
CA LEU A 81 -5.06 6.42 -5.40
C LEU A 81 -4.20 7.22 -6.40
N PRO A 82 -3.65 6.59 -7.46
CA PRO A 82 -2.72 7.23 -8.39
C PRO A 82 -3.21 8.53 -9.06
N ASN A 83 -4.52 8.74 -9.16
CA ASN A 83 -5.18 9.92 -9.73
C ASN A 83 -5.50 11.02 -8.71
N LEU A 84 -5.05 10.86 -7.47
CA LEU A 84 -5.32 11.76 -6.36
C LEU A 84 -4.00 12.21 -5.70
N ALA A 85 -4.00 13.42 -5.15
CA ALA A 85 -2.93 13.97 -4.34
C ALA A 85 -3.38 14.11 -2.89
N CYS A 86 -2.47 13.92 -1.94
CA CYS A 86 -2.71 14.21 -0.55
C CYS A 86 -2.46 15.71 -0.29
N ILE A 87 -3.52 16.49 -0.08
CA ILE A 87 -3.47 17.95 0.03
C ILE A 87 -3.92 18.38 1.43
N THR A 88 -3.11 19.22 2.08
CA THR A 88 -3.48 19.85 3.36
C THR A 88 -4.46 21.00 3.11
N ILE A 89 -5.65 20.93 3.70
CA ILE A 89 -6.69 21.96 3.63
C ILE A 89 -6.46 22.97 4.77
N ALA A 90 -7.11 24.14 4.71
CA ALA A 90 -6.99 25.23 5.68
C ALA A 90 -7.17 24.81 7.16
N ASP A 91 -7.92 23.75 7.44
CA ASP A 91 -8.13 23.19 8.78
C ASP A 91 -6.94 22.36 9.31
N GLY A 92 -5.82 22.31 8.58
CA GLY A 92 -4.63 21.51 8.91
C GLY A 92 -4.78 20.01 8.65
N LYS A 93 -5.96 19.56 8.23
CA LYS A 93 -6.23 18.17 7.84
C LYS A 93 -5.79 17.92 6.40
N SER A 94 -5.22 16.75 6.15
CA SER A 94 -4.80 16.33 4.81
C SER A 94 -5.80 15.36 4.22
N LYS A 95 -6.24 15.60 2.98
CA LYS A 95 -7.23 14.78 2.28
C LYS A 95 -6.79 14.41 0.87
N CYS A 96 -7.27 13.28 0.39
CA CYS A 96 -7.10 12.86 -0.99
C CYS A 96 -8.00 13.67 -1.91
N LEU A 97 -7.41 14.48 -2.78
CA LEU A 97 -8.14 15.34 -3.73
C LEU A 97 -7.62 15.12 -5.15
N PRO A 98 -8.40 15.43 -6.20
CA PRO A 98 -7.98 15.29 -7.58
C PRO A 98 -6.66 16.03 -7.86
N SER A 99 -5.69 15.32 -8.43
CA SER A 99 -4.40 15.89 -8.84
C SER A 99 -4.49 16.55 -10.23
N PHE A 100 -5.41 17.52 -10.43
CA PHE A 100 -5.40 18.31 -11.67
C PHE A 100 -4.29 19.38 -11.62
N PRO A 101 -3.74 19.81 -12.77
CA PRO A 101 -3.20 21.15 -12.87
C PRO A 101 -4.40 22.12 -13.00
N PHE A 102 -5.06 22.44 -11.89
CA PHE A 102 -5.79 23.71 -11.79
C PHE A 102 -4.97 24.65 -10.92
N GLN A 103 -3.75 24.89 -11.40
CA GLN A 103 -3.05 26.12 -11.13
C GLN A 103 -3.71 27.19 -12.02
N ASP A 104 -4.91 27.67 -11.63
CA ASP A 104 -5.57 28.86 -12.18
C ASP A 104 -6.85 29.18 -11.38
N GLN A 105 -6.76 29.37 -10.06
CA GLN A 105 -7.88 29.97 -9.33
C GLN A 105 -7.48 30.78 -8.08
N TYR A 106 -6.30 31.38 -8.11
CA TYR A 106 -5.94 32.49 -7.22
C TYR A 106 -5.42 33.65 -8.06
N LEU A 107 -6.34 34.29 -8.80
CA LEU A 107 -6.19 35.64 -9.33
C LEU A 107 -7.19 36.52 -8.57
#